data_AF-A0A429IMZ7-F1
#
_entry.id   AF-A0A429IMZ7-F1
#
_cell.length_a   1.000
_cell.length_b   1.000
_cell.length_c   1.000
_cell.angle_alpha   90.00
_cell.angle_beta   90.00
_cell.angle_gamma   90.00
#
_symmetry.space_group_name_H-M   'P 1'
#
loop_
_entity.id
_entity.type
_entity.pdbx_description
1 polymer ?
#
loop_
_entity_poly.entity_id
_entity_poly.type
_entity_poly.pdbx_seq_one_letter_code
_entity_poly.pdbx_strand_id
1 'polypeptide(L)'
;MSGGHLVDGGRMARALRASGLPALWADRYPALADPLAGARAAAHVSGSLGRLPVAYRVGAGVALRTSGLVLAMCSATHTAYDRLPGFGRLLAVTDSLALYGGLDGEPDPWTAAS
;
A
#
# COMPACT_ATOMS: atom_id res chain seq x y z
N MET A 1 27.17 -0.06 4.94
CA MET A 1 26.32 0.79 4.07
C MET A 1 24.86 0.32 4.19
N SER A 2 24.08 0.79 5.17
CA SER A 2 22.70 0.31 5.42
C SER A 2 21.63 1.41 5.52
N GLY A 3 21.99 2.67 5.23
CA GLY A 3 21.06 3.81 5.38
C GLY A 3 20.02 3.96 4.27
N GLY A 4 20.27 3.41 3.08
CA GLY A 4 19.38 3.57 1.91
C GLY A 4 18.00 2.96 2.13
N HIS A 5 17.92 1.74 2.64
CA HIS A 5 16.66 0.99 2.78
C HIS A 5 15.68 1.63 3.78
N LEU A 6 16.18 2.26 4.84
CA LEU A 6 15.34 2.97 5.83
C LEU A 6 14.79 4.29 5.27
N VAL A 7 15.63 5.06 4.56
CA VAL A 7 15.22 6.33 3.92
C VAL A 7 14.25 6.06 2.76
N ASP A 8 14.49 5.01 1.99
CA ASP A 8 13.61 4.56 0.91
C ASP A 8 12.26 4.06 1.46
N GLY A 9 12.26 3.32 2.57
CA GLY A 9 11.05 2.89 3.26
C GLY A 9 10.20 4.07 3.75
N GLY A 10 10.83 5.08 4.37
CA GLY A 10 10.12 6.30 4.80
C GLY A 10 9.55 7.12 3.64
N ARG A 11 10.24 7.17 2.50
CA ARG A 11 9.75 7.82 1.28
C ARG A 11 8.56 7.07 0.69
N MET A 12 8.62 5.74 0.65
CA MET A 12 7.54 4.90 0.12
C MET A 12 6.29 4.99 0.99
N ALA A 13 6.43 4.95 2.31
CA ALA A 13 5.31 5.13 3.24
C ALA A 13 4.63 6.51 3.08
N ARG A 14 5.41 7.57 2.80
CA ARG A 14 4.85 8.90 2.51
C ARG A 14 4.12 8.93 1.17
N ALA A 15 4.69 8.33 0.12
CA ALA A 15 4.04 8.22 -1.18
C ALA A 15 2.73 7.43 -1.08
N LEU A 16 2.72 6.34 -0.31
CA LEU A 16 1.53 5.53 -0.07
C LEU A 16 0.44 6.31 0.67
N ARG A 17 0.79 7.07 1.72
CA ARG A 17 -0.19 7.94 2.39
C ARG A 17 -0.77 9.01 1.46
N ALA A 18 0.06 9.62 0.62
CA ALA A 18 -0.38 10.62 -0.36
C ALA A 18 -1.18 10.02 -1.52
N SER A 19 -1.11 8.70 -1.73
CA SER A 19 -1.75 8.03 -2.85
C SER A 19 -3.27 7.88 -2.74
N GLY A 20 -3.84 8.07 -1.55
CA GLY A 20 -5.26 7.83 -1.28
C GLY A 20 -5.64 6.34 -1.13
N LEU A 21 -4.74 5.40 -1.42
CA LEU A 21 -5.00 3.97 -1.32
C LEU A 21 -5.42 3.51 0.09
N PRO A 22 -4.84 4.00 1.20
CA PRO A 22 -5.29 3.58 2.53
C PRO A 22 -6.77 3.94 2.82
N ALA A 23 -7.23 5.09 2.32
CA ALA A 23 -8.63 5.48 2.46
C ALA A 23 -9.54 4.62 1.57
N LEU A 24 -9.09 4.32 0.35
CA LEU A 24 -9.79 3.41 -0.56
C LEU A 24 -9.94 2.00 0.04
N TRP A 25 -8.89 1.49 0.70
CA TRP A 25 -8.96 0.17 1.35
C TRP A 25 -9.93 0.15 2.51
N ALA A 26 -9.96 1.19 3.35
CA ALA A 26 -10.90 1.29 4.45
C ALA A 26 -12.37 1.34 3.97
N ASP A 27 -12.63 1.99 2.83
CA ASP A 27 -13.95 2.04 2.20
C ASP A 27 -14.35 0.67 1.59
N ARG A 28 -13.41 -0.01 0.93
CA ARG A 28 -13.65 -1.28 0.23
C ARG A 28 -13.64 -2.52 1.13
N TYR A 29 -12.83 -2.50 2.18
CA TYR A 29 -12.58 -3.65 3.06
C TYR A 29 -12.83 -3.25 4.53
N PRO A 30 -13.98 -3.64 5.11
CA PRO A 30 -14.30 -3.30 6.51
C PRO A 30 -13.25 -3.74 7.52
N ALA A 31 -12.54 -4.84 7.25
CA ALA A 31 -11.45 -5.32 8.09
C ALA A 31 -10.24 -4.37 8.16
N LEU A 32 -10.08 -3.49 7.18
CA LEU A 32 -9.03 -2.48 7.13
C LEU A 32 -9.52 -1.08 7.56
N ALA A 33 -10.81 -0.95 7.89
CA ALA A 33 -11.36 0.28 8.46
C ALA A 33 -10.88 0.50 9.91
N ASP A 34 -10.48 -0.57 10.60
CA ASP A 34 -9.81 -0.45 11.89
C ASP A 34 -8.45 0.28 11.75
N PRO A 35 -8.18 1.33 12.56
CA PRO A 35 -6.97 2.12 12.43
C PRO A 35 -5.67 1.33 12.62
N LEU A 36 -5.65 0.29 13.46
CA LEU A 36 -4.47 -0.54 13.69
C LEU A 36 -4.24 -1.50 12.52
N ALA A 37 -5.30 -2.16 12.04
CA ALA A 37 -5.24 -3.02 10.86
C ALA A 37 -4.82 -2.22 9.61
N GLY A 38 -5.36 -1.02 9.42
CA GLY A 38 -4.98 -0.12 8.33
C GLY A 38 -3.53 0.35 8.41
N ALA A 39 -3.03 0.66 9.62
CA ALA A 39 -1.63 1.03 9.82
C ALA A 39 -0.67 -0.14 9.54
N ARG A 40 -1.02 -1.36 9.97
CA ARG A 40 -0.27 -2.59 9.69
C ARG A 40 -0.22 -2.90 8.19
N ALA A 41 -1.37 -2.82 7.53
CA ALA A 41 -1.47 -2.94 6.08
C ALA A 41 -0.57 -1.93 5.35
N ALA A 42 -0.63 -0.65 5.73
CA ALA A 42 0.20 0.39 5.12
C ALA A 42 1.71 0.17 5.36
N ALA A 43 2.09 -0.29 6.56
CA ALA A 43 3.48 -0.63 6.87
C ALA A 43 3.97 -1.83 6.05
N HIS A 44 3.14 -2.86 5.91
CA HIS A 44 3.46 -4.05 5.14
C HIS A 44 3.59 -3.75 3.64
N VAL A 45 2.68 -2.95 3.09
CA VAL A 45 2.71 -2.53 1.68
C VAL A 45 3.93 -1.67 1.40
N SER A 46 4.17 -0.63 2.19
CA SER A 46 5.33 0.25 2.01
C SER A 46 6.66 -0.46 2.23
N GLY A 47 6.73 -1.40 3.19
CA GLY A 47 7.90 -2.23 3.43
C GLY A 47 8.20 -3.17 2.26
N SER A 48 7.19 -3.82 1.70
CA SER A 48 7.35 -4.70 0.54
C SER A 48 7.78 -3.94 -0.71
N LEU A 49 7.19 -2.76 -0.95
CA LEU A 49 7.62 -1.88 -2.04
C LEU A 49 9.03 -1.33 -1.82
N GLY A 50 9.44 -1.08 -0.58
CA GLY A 50 10.79 -0.64 -0.22
C GLY A 50 11.88 -1.68 -0.49
N ARG A 51 11.54 -2.97 -0.43
CA ARG A 51 12.45 -4.10 -0.71
C ARG A 51 12.69 -4.38 -2.19
N LEU A 52 11.92 -3.74 -3.09
CA LEU A 52 12.11 -3.90 -4.53
C LEU A 52 13.50 -3.40 -4.97
N PRO A 53 14.06 -3.91 -6.08
CA PRO A 53 15.25 -3.34 -6.68
C PRO A 53 15.04 -1.87 -7.06
N VAL A 54 16.11 -1.07 -7.07
CA VAL A 54 16.06 0.40 -7.21
C VAL A 54 15.16 0.89 -8.35
N ALA A 55 15.27 0.29 -9.54
CA ALA A 55 14.46 0.64 -10.71
C ALA A 55 12.95 0.46 -10.45
N TYR A 56 12.58 -0.66 -9.82
CA TYR A 56 11.19 -0.98 -9.48
C TYR A 56 10.65 -0.11 -8.35
N ARG A 57 11.50 0.35 -7.42
CA ARG A 57 11.08 1.32 -6.37
C ARG A 57 10.70 2.67 -6.96
N VAL A 58 11.45 3.14 -7.95
CA VAL A 58 11.11 4.38 -8.67
C VAL A 58 9.77 4.22 -9.37
N GLY A 59 9.58 3.10 -10.08
CA GLY A 59 8.31 2.76 -10.71
C GLY A 59 7.14 2.71 -9.72
N ALA A 60 7.32 2.05 -8.58
CA ALA A 60 6.32 1.99 -7.51
C ALA A 60 5.98 3.37 -6.92
N GLY A 61 6.98 4.21 -6.71
CA GLY A 61 6.76 5.59 -6.25
C GLY A 61 5.99 6.44 -7.26
N VAL A 62 6.26 6.28 -8.55
CA VAL A 62 5.49 6.93 -9.62
C VAL A 62 4.07 6.41 -9.63
N ALA A 63 3.87 5.09 -9.58
CA ALA A 63 2.56 4.45 -9.54
C ALA A 63 1.69 4.97 -8.39
N LEU A 64 2.25 5.10 -7.18
CA LEU A 64 1.56 5.66 -6.01
C LEU A 64 1.20 7.14 -6.15
N ARG A 65 2.01 7.94 -6.84
CA ARG A 65 1.65 9.34 -7.11
C ARG A 65 0.57 9.43 -8.17
N THR A 66 0.67 8.63 -9.22
CA THR A 66 -0.36 8.58 -10.26
C THR A 66 -1.68 8.06 -9.73
N SER A 67 -1.68 7.14 -8.75
CA SER A 67 -2.91 6.66 -8.15
C SER A 67 -3.66 7.75 -7.37
N GLY A 68 -2.95 8.64 -6.67
CA GLY A 68 -3.57 9.81 -6.04
C GLY A 68 -4.27 10.72 -7.07
N LEU A 69 -3.65 10.93 -8.22
CA LEU A 69 -4.25 11.70 -9.33
C LEU A 69 -5.46 10.99 -9.93
N VAL A 70 -5.36 9.68 -10.19
CA VAL A 70 -6.45 8.87 -10.75
C VAL A 70 -7.65 8.85 -9.80
N LEU A 71 -7.43 8.65 -8.50
CA LEU A 71 -8.51 8.66 -7.50
C LEU A 71 -9.14 10.05 -7.36
N ALA A 72 -8.36 11.12 -7.42
CA ALA A 72 -8.90 12.48 -7.42
C ALA A 72 -9.76 12.78 -8.66
N MET A 73 -9.35 12.30 -9.84
CA MET A 73 -10.10 12.48 -11.09
C MET A 73 -11.34 11.57 -11.15
N CYS A 74 -11.26 10.36 -10.60
CA CYS A 74 -12.34 9.36 -10.66
C CYS A 74 -13.29 9.42 -9.47
N SER A 75 -13.10 10.28 -8.46
CA SER A 75 -14.02 10.37 -7.31
C SER A 75 -15.47 10.74 -7.72
N ALA A 76 -15.67 11.28 -8.92
CA ALA A 76 -16.99 11.50 -9.52
C ALA A 76 -17.70 10.20 -9.97
N THR A 77 -16.97 9.10 -10.19
CA THR A 77 -17.51 7.78 -10.60
C THR A 77 -16.67 6.67 -9.97
N HIS A 78 -17.11 6.20 -8.80
CA HIS A 78 -16.47 5.18 -7.94
C HIS A 78 -16.04 3.86 -8.63
N THR A 79 -16.35 3.66 -9.91
CA THR A 79 -16.11 2.42 -10.67
C THR A 79 -15.27 2.63 -11.94
N ALA A 80 -14.96 3.88 -12.32
CA ALA A 80 -14.28 4.15 -13.58
C ALA A 80 -12.80 3.72 -13.56
N TYR A 81 -12.16 3.74 -12.39
CA TYR A 81 -10.74 3.45 -12.27
C TYR A 81 -10.41 1.95 -12.36
N ASP A 82 -11.32 1.05 -12.03
CA ASP A 82 -11.12 -0.40 -12.21
C ASP A 82 -11.00 -0.79 -13.69
N ARG A 83 -11.51 0.07 -14.60
CA ARG A 83 -11.42 -0.13 -16.05
C ARG A 83 -10.15 0.43 -16.68
N LEU A 84 -9.32 1.14 -15.92
CA LEU A 84 -8.05 1.67 -16.43
C LEU A 84 -7.02 0.53 -16.53
N PRO A 85 -6.51 0.24 -17.73
CA PRO A 85 -5.51 -0.81 -17.91
C PRO A 85 -4.25 -0.47 -17.11
N GLY A 86 -3.70 -1.45 -16.39
CA GLY A 86 -2.56 -1.28 -15.49
C GLY A 86 -2.94 -0.78 -14.09
N PHE A 87 -3.91 0.13 -13.96
CA PHE A 87 -4.36 0.63 -12.66
C PHE A 87 -5.11 -0.44 -11.85
N GLY A 88 -6.05 -1.15 -12.48
CA GLY A 88 -6.75 -2.26 -11.83
C GLY A 88 -5.78 -3.37 -11.34
N ARG A 89 -4.68 -3.60 -12.07
CA ARG A 89 -3.65 -4.55 -11.64
C ARG A 89 -2.85 -4.03 -10.44
N LEU A 90 -2.51 -2.75 -10.44
CA LEU A 90 -1.86 -2.10 -9.30
C LEU A 90 -2.74 -2.24 -8.06
N LEU A 91 -4.03 -1.90 -8.16
CA LEU A 91 -5.01 -2.05 -7.08
C LEU A 91 -5.08 -3.50 -6.58
N ALA A 92 -5.25 -4.48 -7.48
CA ALA A 92 -5.33 -5.88 -7.08
C ALA A 92 -4.10 -6.37 -6.30
N VAL A 93 -2.91 -5.94 -6.72
CA VAL A 93 -1.66 -6.27 -6.02
C VAL A 93 -1.59 -5.58 -4.66
N THR A 94 -1.89 -4.28 -4.60
CA THR A 94 -1.82 -3.53 -3.34
C THR A 94 -2.91 -3.94 -2.35
N ASP A 95 -4.09 -4.29 -2.82
CA ASP A 95 -5.22 -4.77 -2.01
C ASP A 95 -4.88 -6.12 -1.37
N SER A 96 -4.36 -7.06 -2.17
CA SER A 96 -3.92 -8.37 -1.67
C SER A 96 -2.85 -8.23 -0.60
N LEU A 97 -1.90 -7.31 -0.82
CA LEU A 97 -0.79 -7.05 0.09
C LEU A 97 -1.25 -6.31 1.36
N ALA A 98 -2.24 -5.42 1.23
CA ALA A 98 -2.86 -4.72 2.36
C ALA A 98 -3.69 -5.68 3.22
N LEU A 99 -4.49 -6.54 2.61
CA LEU A 99 -5.25 -7.57 3.32
C LEU A 99 -4.32 -8.57 4.01
N TYR A 100 -3.25 -9.00 3.33
CA TYR A 100 -2.24 -9.86 3.94
C TYR A 100 -1.58 -9.16 5.14
N GLY A 101 -1.08 -7.93 4.97
CA GLY A 101 -0.43 -7.21 6.06
C GLY A 101 -1.36 -6.78 7.20
N GLY A 102 -2.64 -6.53 6.92
CA GLY A 102 -3.63 -6.12 7.91
C GLY A 102 -4.20 -7.29 8.70
N LEU A 103 -4.35 -8.46 8.08
CA LEU A 103 -4.94 -9.65 8.69
C LEU A 103 -3.90 -10.61 9.31
N ASP A 104 -2.71 -10.72 8.72
CA ASP A 104 -1.63 -11.63 9.17
C ASP A 104 -0.67 -10.91 10.17
N GLY A 105 -1.04 -9.71 10.62
CA GLY A 105 -0.17 -8.74 11.29
C GLY A 105 0.15 -8.98 12.77
N GLU A 106 0.04 -10.21 13.28
CA GLU A 106 0.58 -10.58 14.58
C GLU A 106 1.68 -11.65 14.35
N PRO A 107 2.95 -11.41 14.71
CA PRO A 107 3.83 -12.53 14.97
C PRO A 107 3.18 -13.30 16.11
N ASP A 108 2.85 -14.55 15.84
CA ASP A 108 2.20 -15.41 16.80
C ASP A 108 3.00 -15.36 18.12
N PRO A 109 2.40 -15.02 19.27
CA PRO A 109 3.14 -14.81 20.52
C PRO A 109 3.90 -16.06 21.00
N TRP A 110 3.62 -17.24 20.42
CA TRP A 110 4.38 -18.45 20.65
C TRP A 110 5.70 -18.55 19.86
N THR A 111 5.89 -17.75 18.79
CA THR A 111 7.15 -17.72 18.01
C THR A 111 8.20 -16.76 18.57
N ALA A 112 7.80 -15.78 19.40
CA ALA A 112 8.72 -14.79 19.97
C ALA A 112 9.40 -15.26 21.28
N ALA A 113 9.06 -16.45 21.78
CA ALA A 113 9.52 -16.99 23.06
C ALA A 113 10.38 -18.26 22.93
N SER A 114 10.84 -18.63 21.73
CA SER A 114 11.75 -19.78 21.51
C SER A 114 13.15 -19.34 21.08
#